data_AF-A0A4Q3N8Y9-F1
#
_entry.id   AF-A0A4Q3N8Y9-F1
#
_cell.length_a   1.000
_cell.length_b   1.000
_cell.length_c   1.000
_cell.angle_alpha   90.00
_cell.angle_beta   90.00
_cell.angle_gamma   90.00
#
_symmetry.space_group_name_H-M   'P 1'
#
loop_
_entity.id
_entity.type
_entity.pdbx_description
1 polymer ?
#
loop_
_entity_poly.entity_id
_entity_poly.type
_entity_poly.pdbx_seq_one_letter_code
_entity_poly.pdbx_strand_id
1 'polypeptide(L)' 'DTTQPNMSQHLNTLYQAGVLGKRRDGVQIYYRIINDRVVTLCRAVCTQIAIETDMQG' A
#
# COMPACT_ATOMS: atom_id res chain seq x y z
N ASP A 1 2.49 6.49 15.02
CA ASP A 1 1.45 5.47 15.27
C ASP A 1 0.11 5.91 14.71
N THR A 2 -0.76 4.97 14.37
CA THR A 2 -2.11 5.19 13.82
C THR A 2 -3.08 4.22 14.49
N THR A 3 -4.36 4.57 14.64
CA THR A 3 -5.35 3.76 15.37
C THR A 3 -5.92 2.64 14.50
N GLN A 4 -6.45 1.58 15.13
CA GLN A 4 -7.08 0.46 14.41
C GLN A 4 -8.24 0.91 13.49
N PRO A 5 -9.16 1.81 13.89
CA PRO A 5 -10.21 2.29 12.99
C PRO A 5 -9.63 3.03 11.78
N ASN A 6 -8.63 3.89 12.01
CA ASN A 6 -8.00 4.65 10.93
C ASN A 6 -7.31 3.70 9.92
N MET A 7 -6.55 2.72 10.43
CA MET A 7 -5.93 1.70 9.57
C MET A 7 -6.96 0.88 8.81
N SER A 8 -8.04 0.46 9.47
CA SER A 8 -9.11 -0.32 8.82
C SER A 8 -9.78 0.49 7.70
N GLN A 9 -9.97 1.79 7.90
CA GLN A 9 -10.50 2.69 6.88
C GLN A 9 -9.57 2.76 5.67
N HIS A 10 -8.27 3.04 5.88
CA HIS A 10 -7.30 3.12 4.78
C HIS A 10 -7.18 1.81 4.00
N LEU A 11 -7.13 0.66 4.69
CA LEU A 11 -7.08 -0.66 4.05
C LEU A 11 -8.33 -0.95 3.23
N ASN A 12 -9.51 -0.55 3.72
CA ASN A 12 -10.74 -0.71 2.95
C ASN A 12 -10.77 0.19 1.70
N THR A 13 -10.29 1.43 1.79
CA THR A 13 -10.15 2.34 0.63
C THR A 13 -9.24 1.72 -0.43
N LEU A 14 -8.08 1.19 -0.03
CA LEU A 14 -7.14 0.54 -0.97
C LEU A 14 -7.70 -0.76 -1.57
N TYR A 15 -8.51 -1.50 -0.81
CA TYR A 15 -9.25 -2.66 -1.33
C TYR A 15 -10.29 -2.24 -2.38
N GLN A 16 -11.08 -1.20 -2.11
CA GLN A 16 -12.07 -0.68 -3.05
C GLN A 16 -11.43 -0.14 -4.33
N ALA A 17 -10.23 0.43 -4.23
CA ALA A 17 -9.44 0.89 -5.39
C ALA A 17 -8.78 -0.26 -6.18
N GLY A 18 -8.95 -1.53 -5.78
CA GLY A 18 -8.38 -2.69 -6.47
C GLY A 18 -6.87 -2.87 -6.27
N VAL A 19 -6.27 -2.15 -5.32
CA VAL A 19 -4.84 -2.28 -4.99
C VAL A 19 -4.60 -3.49 -4.09
N LEU A 20 -5.48 -3.68 -3.11
CA LEU A 20 -5.43 -4.78 -2.16
C LEU A 20 -6.53 -5.81 -2.44
N GLY A 21 -6.21 -7.07 -2.17
CA GLY A 21 -7.18 -8.14 -1.93
C GLY A 21 -7.30 -8.38 -0.42
N LYS A 22 -8.42 -8.95 0.01
CA LYS A 22 -8.63 -9.33 1.40
C LYS A 22 -9.07 -10.79 1.53
N ARG A 23 -8.56 -11.46 2.56
CA ARG A 23 -8.98 -12.81 2.97
C ARG A 23 -9.45 -12.75 4.42
N ARG A 24 -10.56 -13.41 4.73
CA ARG A 24 -11.02 -13.60 6.10
C ARG A 24 -10.55 -14.97 6.62
N ASP A 25 -10.05 -14.99 7.84
CA ASP A 25 -9.59 -16.19 8.53
C ASP A 25 -10.09 -16.12 9.98
N GLY A 26 -11.22 -16.78 10.24
CA GLY A 26 -11.97 -16.61 11.49
C GLY A 26 -12.36 -15.15 11.75
N VAL A 27 -11.80 -14.58 12.83
CA VAL A 27 -12.00 -13.18 13.26
C VAL A 27 -10.98 -12.20 12.67
N GLN A 28 -9.96 -12.71 11.98
CA GLN A 28 -8.90 -11.89 11.40
C GLN A 28 -9.16 -11.61 9.92
N ILE A 29 -8.75 -10.43 9.46
CA ILE A 29 -8.78 -10.04 8.05
C ILE A 29 -7.35 -9.72 7.62
N TYR A 30 -6.89 -10.43 6.60
CA TYR A 30 -5.58 -10.26 6.01
C TYR A 30 -5.70 -9.54 4.68
N TYR A 31 -4.89 -8.50 4.50
CA TYR A 31 -4.77 -7.78 3.24
C TYR A 31 -3.48 -8.16 2.53
N ARG A 32 -3.52 -8.21 1.20
CA ARG A 32 -2.34 -8.38 0.35
C ARG A 32 -2.44 -7.50 -0.87
N ILE A 33 -1.32 -7.07 -1.42
CA ILE A 33 -1.30 -6.41 -2.73
C ILE A 33 -1.71 -7.43 -3.79
N ILE A 34 -2.64 -7.04 -4.65
CA ILE A 34 -3.11 -7.87 -5.79
C ILE A 34 -2.82 -7.23 -7.14
N ASN A 35 -2.39 -5.97 -7.15
CA ASN A 35 -2.06 -5.25 -8.36
C ASN A 35 -0.54 -5.08 -8.46
N ASP A 36 0.09 -5.98 -9.21
CA ASP A 36 1.54 -5.94 -9.46
C ASP A 36 2.00 -4.63 -10.12
N ARG A 37 1.14 -3.98 -10.93
CA ARG A 37 1.48 -2.69 -11.54
C ARG A 37 1.67 -1.58 -10.50
N VAL A 38 0.92 -1.63 -9.39
CA VAL A 38 1.09 -0.67 -8.28
C VAL A 38 2.44 -0.87 -7.60
N VAL A 39 2.91 -2.12 -7.45
CA VAL A 39 4.25 -2.39 -6.91
C VAL A 39 5.32 -1.82 -7.82
N THR A 40 5.21 -2.04 -9.13
CA THR A 40 6.14 -1.50 -10.12
C THR A 40 6.16 0.03 -10.09
N LEU A 41 5.00 0.68 -10.04
CA LEU A 41 4.88 2.13 -9.95
C LEU A 41 5.46 2.67 -8.65
N CYS A 42 5.13 2.09 -7.50
CA CYS A 42 5.71 2.50 -6.22
C CYS A 42 7.24 2.38 -6.24
N ARG A 43 7.79 1.28 -6.78
CA ARG A 43 9.25 1.14 -6.93
C ARG A 43 9.83 2.23 -7.83
N ALA A 44 9.23 2.47 -9.00
CA ALA A 44 9.71 3.50 -9.93
C ALA A 44 9.69 4.89 -9.28
N VAL A 45 8.60 5.25 -8.59
CA VAL A 45 8.48 6.52 -7.87
C VAL A 45 9.48 6.61 -6.73
N CYS A 46 9.64 5.56 -5.92
CA CYS A 46 10.64 5.54 -4.84
C CYS A 46 12.07 5.68 -5.39
N THR A 47 12.39 5.02 -6.51
CA THR A 47 13.70 5.16 -7.17
C THR A 47 13.91 6.58 -7.68
N GLN A 48 12.89 7.18 -8.31
CA GLN A 48 12.98 8.55 -8.80
C GLN A 48 13.22 9.55 -7.66
N ILE A 49 12.45 9.44 -6.58
CA ILE A 49 12.62 10.30 -5.39
C ILE A 49 14.02 10.11 -4.81
N ALA A 50 14.52 8.88 -4.69
CA ALA A 50 15.86 8.63 -4.17
C ALA A 50 16.96 9.29 -5.03
N ILE A 51 16.84 9.23 -6.36
CA ILE A 51 17.75 9.92 -7.28
C ILE A 51 17.68 11.44 -7.07
N GLU A 52 16.48 12.00 -6.99
CA GLU A 52 16.29 13.45 -6.79
C GLU A 52 16.84 13.93 -5.45
N THR A 53 16.71 13.10 -4.41
CA THR A 53 17.22 13.43 -3.07
C THR A 53 18.75 13.39 -3.03
N ASP A 54 19.37 12.44 -3.75
CA ASP A 54 20.83 12.32 -3.88
C ASP A 54 21.44 13.48 -4.65
N MET A 55 20.75 13.99 -5.68
CA MET A 55 21.19 15.15 -6.46
C MET A 55 21.03 16.51 -5.74
N GLN A 56 20.37 16.53 -4.58
CA GLN A 56 20.20 17.73 -3.74
C GLN A 56 21.15 17.76 -2.53
N GLY A 57 22.01 16.74 -2.40
CA GLY A 57 23.06 16.63 -1.37
C GLY A 57 24.39 17.23 -1.78
#